data_AF-A0ABD5KKT0-F1
#
_entry.id   AF-A0ABD5KKT0-F1
#
_cell.length_a   1.000
_cell.length_b   1.000
_cell.length_c   1.000
_cell.angle_alpha   90.00
_cell.angle_beta   90.00
_cell.angle_gamma   90.00
#
_symmetry.space_group_name_H-M   'P 1'
#
loop_
_entity.id
_entity.type
_entity.pdbx_description
1 polymer ?
#
loop_
_entity_poly.entity_id
_entity_poly.type
_entity_poly.pdbx_seq_one_letter_code
_entity_poly.pdbx_strand_id
1 'polypeptide(L)'
;MNQPRLSQCLTSKYFDLQGGIIKSAALKKLSKPWSQSERFMLHLALHLFSSGLAKVNLADMDYLDSNNKALVHEALKIRFG
;
A
#
# COMPACT_ATOMS: atom_id res chain seq x y z
N MET A 1 -9.17 -9.91 -6.50
CA MET A 1 -9.33 -10.89 -5.38
C MET A 1 -8.78 -10.25 -4.10
N ASN A 2 -9.40 -10.52 -2.94
CA ASN A 2 -8.95 -10.08 -1.60
C ASN A 2 -7.42 -10.22 -1.46
N GLN A 3 -6.73 -9.22 -0.91
CA GLN A 3 -5.29 -9.26 -0.70
C GLN A 3 -4.99 -9.79 0.72
N PRO A 4 -4.90 -11.12 0.94
CA PRO A 4 -4.75 -11.71 2.28
C PRO A 4 -3.47 -11.24 2.99
N ARG A 5 -2.43 -10.87 2.23
CA ARG A 5 -1.17 -10.39 2.78
C ARG A 5 -1.26 -8.95 3.29
N LEU A 6 -2.05 -8.09 2.62
CA LEU A 6 -2.28 -6.72 3.07
C LEU A 6 -3.12 -6.70 4.35
N SER A 7 -4.18 -7.51 4.45
CA SER A 7 -5.00 -7.57 5.66
C SER A 7 -4.19 -8.06 6.87
N GLN A 8 -3.27 -9.01 6.67
CA GLN A 8 -2.33 -9.46 7.72
C GLN A 8 -1.36 -8.37 8.19
N CYS A 9 -1.16 -7.30 7.41
CA CYS A 9 -0.28 -6.20 7.80
C CYS A 9 -0.98 -5.17 8.69
N LEU A 10 -2.32 -5.10 8.68
CA LEU A 10 -3.13 -4.15 9.46
C LEU A 10 -3.18 -4.56 10.94
N THR A 11 -2.02 -4.58 11.58
CA THR A 11 -1.84 -4.96 12.99
C THR A 11 -1.03 -3.88 13.71
N SER A 12 -1.14 -3.87 15.05
CA SER A 12 -0.36 -2.97 15.93
C SER A 12 1.16 -3.15 15.79
N LYS A 13 1.59 -4.26 15.19
CA LYS A 13 3.01 -4.52 14.87
C LYS A 13 3.57 -3.46 13.91
N TYR A 14 2.79 -3.05 12.91
CA TYR A 14 3.22 -2.15 11.84
C TYR A 14 2.53 -0.78 11.87
N PHE A 15 1.36 -0.71 12.51
CA PHE A 15 0.54 0.49 12.61
C PHE A 15 0.33 0.84 14.08
N ASP A 16 0.93 1.95 14.52
CA ASP A 16 0.56 2.57 15.79
C ASP A 16 -0.47 3.67 15.50
N LEU A 17 -1.74 3.33 15.69
CA LEU A 17 -2.85 4.24 15.42
C LEU A 17 -2.94 5.37 16.46
N GLN A 18 -2.45 5.15 17.69
CA GLN A 18 -2.46 6.17 18.74
C GLN A 18 -1.33 7.18 18.53
N GLY A 19 -0.14 6.69 18.17
CA GLY A 19 1.02 7.53 17.85
C GLY A 19 1.02 8.09 16.42
N GLY A 20 0.11 7.61 15.55
CA GLY A 20 0.10 7.96 14.12
C GLY A 20 1.33 7.47 13.36
N ILE A 21 2.01 6.42 13.86
CA ILE A 21 3.29 5.93 13.31
C ILE A 21 3.05 4.71 12.43
N ILE A 22 3.60 4.75 11.22
CA ILE A 22 3.60 3.62 10.29
C ILE A 22 5.04 3.15 10.10
N LYS A 23 5.31 1.87 10.41
CA LYS A 23 6.63 1.25 10.25
C LYS A 23 6.89 0.85 8.80
N SER A 24 6.96 1.85 7.92
CA SER A 24 7.08 1.67 6.46
C SER A 24 8.29 0.82 6.04
N ALA A 25 9.43 0.94 6.72
CA ALA A 25 10.62 0.12 6.43
C ALA A 25 10.39 -1.38 6.72
N ALA A 26 9.65 -1.70 7.78
CA ALA A 26 9.30 -3.08 8.10
C ALA A 26 8.28 -3.65 7.12
N LEU A 27 7.27 -2.86 6.73
CA LEU A 27 6.29 -3.22 5.71
C LEU A 27 6.95 -3.47 4.34
N LYS A 28 7.89 -2.62 3.93
CA LYS A 28 8.67 -2.80 2.69
C LYS A 28 9.54 -4.06 2.72
N LYS A 29 10.12 -4.42 3.88
CA LYS A 29 10.89 -5.66 4.02
C LYS A 29 9.97 -6.89 3.94
N LEU A 30 8.80 -6.81 4.58
CA LEU A 30 7.80 -7.88 4.58
C LEU A 30 7.22 -8.14 3.19
N SER A 31 7.09 -7.10 2.37
CA SER A 31 6.51 -7.21 1.02
C SER A 31 7.49 -7.68 -0.05
N LYS A 32 8.80 -7.80 0.24
CA LYS A 32 9.80 -8.29 -0.72
C LYS A 32 9.41 -9.58 -1.46
N PRO A 33 8.87 -10.64 -0.79
CA PRO A 33 8.49 -11.88 -1.46
C PRO A 33 7.07 -11.85 -2.05
N TRP A 34 6.34 -10.73 -1.97
CA TRP A 34 5.00 -10.64 -2.54
C TRP A 34 5.05 -10.42 -4.04
N SER A 35 3.92 -10.63 -4.71
CA SER A 35 3.77 -10.31 -6.13
C SER A 35 3.99 -8.81 -6.39
N GLN A 36 4.31 -8.46 -7.64
CA GLN A 36 4.49 -7.06 -8.05
C GLN A 36 3.23 -6.22 -7.79
N SER A 37 2.05 -6.78 -8.07
CA SER A 37 0.74 -6.14 -7.80
C SER A 37 0.54 -5.86 -6.31
N GLU A 38 0.76 -6.84 -5.43
CA GLU A 38 0.60 -6.66 -3.97
C GLU A 38 1.60 -5.63 -3.42
N ARG A 39 2.86 -5.69 -3.88
CA ARG A 39 3.89 -4.71 -3.52
C ARG A 39 3.52 -3.30 -3.95
N PHE A 40 3.01 -3.15 -5.18
CA PHE A 40 2.57 -1.87 -5.70
C PHE A 40 1.46 -1.28 -4.84
N MET A 41 0.43 -2.07 -4.52
CA MET A 41 -0.69 -1.62 -3.68
C MET A 41 -0.21 -1.14 -2.30
N LEU A 42 0.69 -1.88 -1.65
CA LEU A 42 1.28 -1.45 -0.37
C LEU A 42 2.08 -0.16 -0.50
N HIS A 43 2.97 -0.08 -1.50
CA HIS A 43 3.80 1.09 -1.70
C HIS A 43 2.97 2.33 -2.04
N LEU A 44 1.91 2.16 -2.81
CA LEU A 44 0.96 3.22 -3.13
C LEU A 44 0.22 3.70 -1.89
N ALA A 45 -0.29 2.80 -1.05
CA ALA A 45 -0.92 3.19 0.21
C ALA A 45 0.04 3.99 1.11
N LEU A 46 1.30 3.54 1.24
CA LEU A 46 2.34 4.26 1.97
C LEU A 46 2.67 5.62 1.34
N HIS A 47 2.67 5.73 0.01
CA HIS A 47 2.92 6.98 -0.69
C HIS A 47 1.80 7.99 -0.48
N LEU A 48 0.54 7.54 -0.58
CA LEU A 48 -0.63 8.41 -0.48
C LEU A 48 -0.86 8.89 0.95
N PHE A 49 -0.77 7.99 1.93
CA PHE A 49 -1.23 8.24 3.30
C PHE A 49 -0.10 8.33 4.32
N SER A 50 1.17 8.31 3.89
CA SER A 50 2.30 8.52 4.78
C SER A 50 3.33 9.43 4.11
N SER A 51 3.31 10.70 4.47
CA SER A 51 4.14 11.75 3.86
C SER A 51 5.61 11.33 3.75
N GLY A 52 6.09 11.19 2.51
CA GLY A 52 7.51 10.94 2.19
C GLY A 52 8.02 9.50 2.34
N LEU A 53 7.18 8.52 2.67
CA LEU A 53 7.67 7.18 3.04
C LEU A 53 7.90 6.22 1.86
N ALA A 54 7.30 6.44 0.69
CA ALA A 54 7.51 5.60 -0.48
C ALA A 54 7.47 6.42 -1.78
N LYS A 55 8.44 6.19 -2.68
CA LYS A 55 8.32 6.57 -4.09
C LYS A 55 7.64 5.42 -4.81
N VAL A 56 6.67 5.74 -5.67
CA VAL A 56 5.91 4.76 -6.44
C VAL A 56 6.11 5.08 -7.91
N ASN A 57 6.42 4.06 -8.70
CA ASN A 57 6.38 4.15 -10.14
C ASN A 57 4.96 3.82 -10.60
N LEU A 58 4.21 4.80 -11.13
CA LEU A 58 2.83 4.58 -11.56
C LEU A 58 2.71 3.60 -12.74
N ALA A 59 3.78 3.37 -13.51
CA ALA A 59 3.79 2.35 -14.55
C ALA A 59 3.56 0.93 -14.00
N ASP A 60 3.87 0.68 -12.71
CA ASP A 60 3.59 -0.61 -12.07
C ASP A 60 2.07 -0.88 -11.92
N MET A 61 1.22 0.11 -12.18
CA MET A 61 -0.24 -0.06 -12.22
C MET A 61 -0.70 -1.00 -13.35
N ASP A 62 0.11 -1.20 -14.38
CA ASP A 62 -0.21 -2.11 -15.49
C ASP A 62 -0.32 -3.58 -15.05
N TYR A 63 0.34 -3.94 -13.94
CA TYR A 63 0.30 -5.28 -13.34
C TYR A 63 -0.95 -5.53 -12.48
N LEU A 64 -1.82 -4.54 -12.31
CA LEU A 64 -3.04 -4.67 -11.54
C LEU A 64 -4.17 -5.28 -12.37
N ASP A 65 -4.96 -6.15 -11.73
CA ASP A 65 -6.28 -6.54 -12.24
C ASP A 65 -7.25 -5.34 -12.19
N SER A 66 -8.38 -5.47 -12.89
CA SER A 66 -9.41 -4.41 -12.96
C SER A 66 -9.91 -3.97 -11.59
N ASN A 67 -10.01 -4.92 -10.64
CA ASN A 67 -10.43 -4.65 -9.28
C ASN A 67 -9.42 -3.80 -8.49
N ASN A 68 -8.13 -4.15 -8.54
CA ASN A 68 -7.09 -3.36 -7.87
C ASN A 68 -6.93 -1.99 -8.52
N LYS A 69 -7.10 -1.86 -9.85
CA LYS A 69 -7.13 -0.55 -10.51
C LYS A 69 -8.26 0.33 -9.95
N ALA A 70 -9.47 -0.22 -9.79
CA ALA A 70 -10.58 0.51 -9.19
C ALA A 70 -10.26 0.99 -7.77
N LEU A 71 -9.66 0.13 -6.92
CA LEU A 71 -9.22 0.52 -5.58
C LEU A 71 -8.19 1.66 -5.59
N VAL A 72 -7.25 1.63 -6.54
CA VAL A 72 -6.27 2.72 -6.71
C VAL A 72 -6.95 4.04 -7.05
N HIS A 73 -7.89 4.02 -8.00
CA HIS A 73 -8.64 5.22 -8.38
C HIS A 73 -9.42 5.80 -7.19
N GLU A 74 -10.09 4.97 -6.40
CA GLU A 74 -10.81 5.42 -5.20
C GLU A 74 -9.87 5.96 -4.13
N ALA A 75 -8.72 5.31 -3.89
CA ALA A 75 -7.72 5.81 -2.94
C ALA A 75 -7.14 7.17 -3.35
N LEU A 76 -6.91 7.38 -4.65
CA LEU A 76 -6.46 8.66 -5.21
C LEU A 76 -7.52 9.76 -5.02
N LYS A 77 -8.79 9.45 -5.28
CA LYS A 77 -9.90 10.38 -5.02
C LYS A 77 -9.98 10.77 -3.56
N ILE A 78 -9.86 9.82 -2.62
CA ILE A 78 -9.88 10.11 -1.18
C ILE A 78 -8.73 11.05 -0.77
N ARG A 79 -7.56 10.94 -1.40
CA ARG A 79 -6.38 11.72 -1.02
C ARG A 79 -6.32 13.11 -1.66
N PHE A 80 -6.77 13.25 -2.90
CA PHE A 80 -6.56 14.44 -3.72
C PHE A 80 -7.84 15.05 -4.32
N GLY A 81 -8.98 14.36 -4.24
CA GLY A 81 -10.30 14.89 -4.60
C GLY A 81 -10.98 15.53 -3.41
#